data_AF-A0A5A7V9K8-F1
#
_entry.id   AF-A0A5A7V9K8-F1
#
_cell.length_a   1.000
_cell.length_b   1.000
_cell.length_c   1.000
_cell.angle_alpha   90.00
_cell.angle_beta   90.00
_cell.angle_gamma   90.00
#
_symmetry.space_group_name_H-M   'P 1'
#
loop_
_entity.id
_entity.type
_entity.pdbx_description
1 polymer ?
#
loop_
_entity_poly.entity_id
_entity_poly.type
_entity_poly.pdbx_seq_one_letter_code
_entity_poly.pdbx_strand_id
1 'polypeptide(L)'
;MRVIVPPSRYTKNNYVSLVLNATMVPSDQEQTTFEEAISCPEAKSWIEAMSVEMQSLSVNETWSLAPFPKGRKPIASKWIYKLKEGVSSDKKPRYKARLVAKDFT
;
A
#
# COMPACT_ATOMS: atom_id res chain seq x y z
N MET A 1 -17.49 2.43 42.68
CA MET A 1 -16.32 2.86 41.89
C MET A 1 -16.27 2.02 40.61
N ARG A 2 -16.12 2.62 39.42
CA ARG A 2 -15.98 1.86 38.17
C ARG A 2 -14.50 1.51 37.99
N VAL A 3 -14.18 0.22 37.99
CA VAL A 3 -12.84 -0.27 37.67
C VAL A 3 -12.70 -0.29 36.15
N ILE A 4 -11.82 0.54 35.61
CA ILE A 4 -11.49 0.55 34.18
C ILE A 4 -10.46 -0.56 33.96
N VAL A 5 -10.88 -1.68 33.38
CA VAL A 5 -9.98 -2.76 32.98
C VAL A 5 -9.64 -2.56 31.51
N PRO A 6 -8.39 -2.18 31.15
CA PRO A 6 -8.01 -2.03 29.76
C PRO A 6 -8.05 -3.40 29.04
N PRO A 7 -8.49 -3.45 27.77
CA PRO A 7 -8.58 -4.68 27.02
C PRO A 7 -7.19 -5.34 26.90
N SER A 8 -7.13 -6.65 27.13
CA SER A 8 -5.91 -7.50 27.16
C SER A 8 -5.01 -7.43 25.92
N ARG A 9 -5.41 -6.70 24.86
CA ARG A 9 -4.61 -6.48 23.66
C ARG A 9 -3.38 -5.59 23.89
N TYR A 10 -3.31 -4.84 24.99
CA TYR A 10 -2.21 -3.89 25.27
C TYR A 10 -1.25 -4.38 26.37
N THR A 11 -0.90 -5.67 26.40
CA THR A 11 0.21 -6.13 27.26
C THR A 11 1.54 -5.58 26.73
N LYS A 12 2.45 -5.19 27.63
CA LYS A 12 3.76 -4.54 27.36
C LYS A 12 4.59 -5.15 26.21
N ASN A 13 4.45 -6.45 25.96
CA ASN A 13 5.10 -7.17 24.86
C ASN A 13 4.56 -6.84 23.46
N ASN A 14 3.39 -6.19 23.38
CA ASN A 14 2.81 -5.73 22.12
C ASN A 14 3.32 -4.35 21.70
N TYR A 15 3.95 -3.59 22.61
CA TYR A 15 4.64 -2.36 22.22
C TYR A 15 5.85 -2.70 21.37
N VAL A 16 6.70 -3.61 21.85
CA VAL A 16 7.91 -4.02 21.14
C VAL A 16 7.59 -4.57 19.74
N SER A 17 6.54 -5.39 19.59
CA SER A 17 6.08 -5.86 18.27
C SER A 17 5.49 -4.73 17.40
N LEU A 18 4.79 -3.77 17.99
CA LEU A 18 4.26 -2.61 17.28
C LEU A 18 5.40 -1.72 16.75
N VAL A 19 6.41 -1.42 17.59
CA VAL A 19 7.60 -0.68 17.14
C VAL A 19 8.43 -1.50 16.17
N LEU A 20 8.63 -2.80 16.36
CA LEU A 20 9.37 -3.64 15.40
C LEU A 20 8.72 -3.61 14.00
N ASN A 21 7.40 -3.72 13.94
CA ASN A 21 6.63 -3.63 12.70
C ASN A 21 6.67 -2.23 12.10
N ALA A 22 6.72 -1.18 12.92
CA ALA A 22 6.85 0.20 12.47
C ALA A 22 8.28 0.56 12.01
N THR A 23 9.31 -0.08 12.57
CA THR A 23 10.73 0.10 12.22
C THR A 23 11.18 -0.79 11.07
N MET A 24 10.43 -1.83 10.72
CA MET A 24 10.56 -2.51 9.43
C MET A 24 10.06 -1.57 8.33
N VAL A 25 10.83 -0.52 8.08
CA VAL A 25 10.91 0.14 6.78
C VAL A 25 11.47 -0.95 5.87
N PRO A 26 10.64 -1.55 5.01
CA PRO A 26 11.12 -2.54 4.07
C PRO A 26 12.01 -1.78 3.09
N SER A 27 13.29 -2.10 3.15
CA SER A 27 14.38 -1.67 2.26
C SER A 27 13.88 -1.05 0.96
N ASP A 28 14.28 0.21 0.77
CA ASP A 28 14.01 1.10 -0.34
C ASP A 28 14.33 0.51 -1.72
N GLN A 29 13.43 -0.30 -2.27
CA GLN A 29 13.21 -0.33 -3.72
C GLN A 29 11.81 0.23 -4.03
N GLU A 30 11.50 1.35 -3.37
CA GLU A 30 10.28 2.09 -3.60
C GLU A 30 10.48 3.04 -4.79
N GLN A 31 10.71 2.48 -5.99
CA GLN A 31 10.64 3.19 -7.27
C GLN A 31 10.87 2.24 -8.44
N THR A 32 9.85 1.44 -8.75
CA THR A 32 9.60 1.08 -10.15
C THR A 32 8.60 2.11 -10.66
N THR A 33 8.93 2.85 -11.71
CA THR A 33 7.93 3.67 -12.40
C THR A 33 6.88 2.77 -13.06
N PHE A 34 5.71 3.32 -13.40
CA PHE A 34 4.71 2.54 -14.15
C PHE A 34 5.30 1.99 -15.45
N GLU A 35 6.11 2.79 -16.15
CA GLU A 35 6.77 2.39 -17.39
C GLU A 35 7.73 1.20 -17.20
N GLU A 36 8.55 1.22 -16.15
CA GLU A 36 9.43 0.11 -15.80
C GLU A 36 8.64 -1.14 -15.38
N ALA A 37 7.56 -0.96 -14.60
CA ALA A 37 6.71 -2.05 -14.15
C ALA A 37 6.00 -2.76 -15.31
N ILE A 38 5.61 -2.06 -16.38
CA ILE A 38 5.00 -2.68 -17.56
C ILE A 38 6.02 -3.21 -18.59
N SER A 39 7.27 -2.74 -18.52
CA SER A 39 8.31 -3.13 -19.48
C SER A 39 9.15 -4.33 -19.00
N CYS A 40 9.02 -4.72 -17.73
CA CYS A 40 9.73 -5.88 -17.18
C CYS A 40 9.04 -7.22 -17.50
N PRO A 41 9.76 -8.36 -17.45
CA PRO A 41 9.19 -9.69 -17.65
C PRO A 41 8.01 -9.99 -16.70
N GLU A 42 8.03 -9.41 -15.49
CA GLU A 42 7.01 -9.56 -14.46
C GLU A 42 5.80 -8.64 -14.65
N ALA A 43 5.69 -7.91 -15.77
CA ALA A 43 4.63 -6.94 -16.04
C ALA A 43 3.22 -7.48 -15.81
N LYS A 44 2.97 -8.75 -16.16
CA LYS A 44 1.67 -9.39 -15.93
C LYS A 44 1.27 -9.39 -14.46
N SER A 45 2.22 -9.71 -13.57
CA SER A 45 2.00 -9.74 -12.12
C SER A 45 1.77 -8.34 -11.56
N TRP A 46 2.44 -7.32 -12.10
CA TRP A 46 2.22 -5.93 -11.71
C TRP A 46 0.86 -5.41 -12.16
N ILE A 47 0.46 -5.69 -13.40
CA ILE A 47 -0.86 -5.32 -13.94
C ILE A 47 -1.98 -5.99 -13.14
N GLU A 48 -1.82 -7.26 -12.79
CA GLU A 48 -2.77 -7.97 -11.93
C GLU A 48 -2.89 -7.28 -10.56
N ALA A 49 -1.76 -6.95 -9.93
CA ALA A 49 -1.75 -6.25 -8.65
C ALA A 49 -2.41 -4.85 -8.74
N MET A 50 -2.23 -4.12 -9.83
CA MET A 50 -2.90 -2.84 -10.07
C MET A 50 -4.41 -3.01 -10.24
N SER A 51 -4.84 -4.03 -10.98
CA SER A 51 -6.25 -4.35 -11.17
C SER A 51 -6.95 -4.65 -9.84
N VAL A 52 -6.31 -5.47 -8.99
CA VAL A 52 -6.80 -5.78 -7.65
C VAL A 52 -6.94 -4.51 -6.79
N GLU A 53 -5.97 -3.59 -6.84
CA GLU A 53 -6.06 -2.32 -6.13
C GLU A 53 -7.25 -1.49 -6.64
N MET A 54 -7.38 -1.31 -7.96
CA MET A 54 -8.50 -0.57 -8.57
C MET A 54 -9.87 -1.15 -8.20
N GLN A 55 -9.99 -2.49 -8.24
CA GLN A 55 -11.19 -3.18 -7.81
C GLN A 55 -11.46 -2.93 -6.32
N SER A 56 -10.44 -3.01 -5.47
CA SER A 56 -10.61 -2.76 -4.03
C SER A 56 -11.09 -1.34 -3.73
N LEU A 57 -10.57 -0.35 -4.45
CA LEU A 57 -11.01 1.03 -4.34
C LEU A 57 -12.48 1.16 -4.76
N SER A 58 -12.87 0.48 -5.85
CA SER A 58 -14.27 0.47 -6.32
C SER A 58 -15.22 -0.19 -5.32
N VAL A 59 -14.83 -1.32 -4.73
CA VAL A 59 -15.64 -2.07 -3.75
C VAL A 59 -15.78 -1.29 -2.45
N ASN A 60 -14.74 -0.58 -2.02
CA ASN A 60 -14.77 0.22 -0.81
C ASN A 60 -15.47 1.58 -0.98
N GLU A 61 -15.89 1.93 -2.20
CA GLU A 61 -16.51 3.22 -2.54
C GLU A 61 -15.69 4.44 -2.08
N THR A 62 -14.37 4.28 -1.94
CA THR A 62 -13.47 5.34 -1.43
C THR A 62 -13.07 6.35 -2.49
N TRP A 63 -13.45 6.16 -3.75
CA TRP A 63 -13.12 7.05 -4.86
C TRP A 63 -14.27 7.13 -5.87
N SER A 64 -14.36 8.27 -6.53
CA SER A 64 -15.26 8.49 -7.67
C SER A 64 -14.55 9.34 -8.71
N LEU A 65 -14.73 9.03 -9.99
CA LEU A 65 -14.29 9.92 -11.06
C LEU A 65 -15.16 11.19 -11.03
N ALA A 66 -14.53 12.33 -10.76
CA ALA A 66 -15.18 13.63 -10.77
C ALA A 66 -14.62 14.50 -11.90
N PRO A 67 -15.44 15.33 -12.55
CA PRO A 67 -14.96 16.30 -13.52
C PRO A 67 -14.01 17.29 -12.86
N PHE A 68 -13.04 17.75 -13.64
CA PHE A 68 -12.03 18.66 -13.15
C PHE A 68 -12.63 20.03 -12.79
N PRO A 69 -12.48 20.53 -11.54
CA PRO A 69 -13.00 21.83 -11.15
C PRO A 69 -12.21 22.95 -11.82
N LYS A 70 -12.92 23.88 -12.48
CA LYS A 70 -12.31 25.04 -13.15
C LYS A 70 -11.47 25.85 -12.14
N GLY A 71 -10.27 26.23 -12.55
CA GLY A 71 -9.39 27.12 -11.78
C GLY A 71 -8.63 26.47 -10.62
N ARG A 72 -8.69 25.15 -10.44
CA ARG A 72 -7.86 24.43 -9.45
C ARG A 72 -6.73 23.68 -10.14
N LYS A 73 -5.68 23.31 -9.40
CA LYS A 73 -4.65 22.38 -9.87
C LYS A 73 -4.98 20.97 -9.35
N PRO A 74 -5.03 19.93 -10.20
CA PRO A 74 -5.30 18.58 -9.74
C PRO A 74 -4.08 18.04 -9.00
N ILE A 75 -4.33 17.17 -8.02
CA ILE A 75 -3.27 16.38 -7.41
C ILE A 75 -2.94 15.26 -8.38
N ALA A 76 -1.68 15.17 -8.80
CA ALA A 76 -1.25 14.02 -9.58
C ALA A 76 -1.28 12.76 -8.73
N SER A 77 -1.49 11.60 -9.33
CA SER A 77 -1.37 10.30 -8.67
C SER A 77 -0.14 9.55 -9.16
N LYS A 78 0.44 8.69 -8.32
CA LYS A 78 1.54 7.78 -8.68
C LYS A 78 1.25 6.37 -8.20
N TRP A 79 1.78 5.39 -8.92
CA TRP A 79 1.78 3.99 -8.48
C TRP A 79 3.01 3.71 -7.62
N ILE A 80 2.81 2.98 -6.53
CA ILE A 80 3.87 2.42 -5.71
C ILE A 80 3.82 0.91 -5.89
N TYR A 81 4.95 0.33 -6.30
CA TYR A 81 5.12 -1.11 -6.46
C TYR A 81 6.00 -1.66 -5.37
N LYS A 82 5.67 -2.86 -4.93
CA LYS A 82 6.43 -3.55 -3.90
C LYS A 82 6.29 -5.05 -4.04
N LEU A 83 7.43 -5.72 -4.14
CA LEU A 83 7.49 -7.16 -4.04
C LEU A 83 7.54 -7.53 -2.56
N LYS A 84 6.60 -8.35 -2.11
CA LYS A 84 6.64 -8.95 -0.77
C LYS A 84 7.15 -10.37 -0.91
N GLU A 85 8.37 -10.61 -0.46
CA GLU A 85 8.90 -11.95 -0.30
C GLU A 85 8.03 -12.73 0.71
N GLY A 86 7.85 -14.03 0.47
CA GLY A 86 7.11 -14.89 1.37
C GLY A 86 7.80 -14.94 2.74
N VAL A 87 7.05 -14.74 3.82
CA VAL A 87 7.57 -14.81 5.22
C VAL A 87 8.08 -16.22 5.58
N SER A 88 7.78 -17.22 4.74
CA SER A 88 8.23 -18.60 4.87
C SER A 88 8.70 -19.10 3.49
N SER A 89 9.68 -20.02 3.48
CA SER A 89 10.22 -20.69 2.28
C SER A 89 9.14 -21.25 1.33
N ASP A 90 7.97 -21.60 1.86
CA ASP A 90 6.88 -22.23 1.10
C ASP A 90 5.88 -21.25 0.47
N LYS A 91 6.01 -19.94 0.69
CA LYS A 91 5.06 -18.95 0.12
C LYS A 91 5.67 -18.21 -1.06
N LYS A 92 4.99 -18.30 -2.20
CA LYS A 92 5.33 -17.54 -3.40
C LYS A 92 5.37 -16.03 -3.10
N PRO A 93 6.30 -15.28 -3.74
CA PRO A 93 6.38 -13.84 -3.59
C PRO A 93 5.08 -13.19 -4.08
N ARG A 94 4.63 -12.14 -3.38
CA ARG A 94 3.41 -11.42 -3.70
C ARG A 94 3.72 -10.03 -4.23
N TYR A 95 3.26 -9.76 -5.44
CA TYR A 95 3.30 -8.43 -6.05
C TYR A 95 2.22 -7.55 -5.41
N LYS A 96 2.59 -6.31 -5.08
CA LYS A 96 1.69 -5.32 -4.49
C LYS A 96 1.85 -3.99 -5.21
N ALA A 97 0.76 -3.47 -5.76
CA ALA A 97 0.67 -2.13 -6.30
C ALA A 97 -0.27 -1.29 -5.44
N ARG A 98 -0.01 0.00 -5.31
CA ARG A 98 -0.87 0.97 -4.61
C ARG A 98 -0.93 2.27 -5.37
N LEU A 99 -2.12 2.86 -5.47
CA LEU A 99 -2.30 4.20 -6.03
C LEU A 99 -2.26 5.22 -4.90
N VAL A 100 -1.36 6.20 -5.00
CA VAL A 100 -1.22 7.26 -4.00
C VAL A 100 -1.20 8.64 -4.64
N ALA A 101 -1.48 9.67 -3.85
CA ALA A 101 -1.23 11.05 -4.27
C ALA A 101 0.29 11.25 -4.48
N LYS A 102 0.64 11.89 -5.59
CA LYS A 102 1.98 12.41 -5.84
C LYS A 102 2.09 13.74 -5.10
N ASP A 103 3.15 13.89 -4.31
CA ASP A 103 3.39 15.07 -3.51
C ASP A 103 3.38 16.35 -4.35
N PHE A 104 3.01 17.46 -3.70
CA PHE A 104 3.05 18.78 -4.30
C PHE A 104 4.45 19.37 -4.15
N THR A 105 5.00 19.90 -5.23
CA THR A 105 6.18 20.79 -5.22
C THR A 105 5.71 22.23 -5.32
#